data_AF-A0A8T6NHW8-F1
#
_entry.id   AF-A0A8T6NHW8-F1
#
_cell.length_a   1.000
_cell.length_b   1.000
_cell.length_c   1.000
_cell.angle_alpha   90.00
_cell.angle_beta   90.00
_cell.angle_gamma   90.00
#
_symmetry.space_group_name_H-M   'P 1'
#
loop_
_entity.id
_entity.type
_entity.pdbx_description
1 polymer ?
#
loop_
_entity_poly.entity_id
_entity_poly.type
_entity_poly.pdbx_seq_one_letter_code
_entity_poly.pdbx_strand_id
1 'polypeptide(L)'
;MHWADFTAEKLSKERGNRQVACSGITPSGEFHIGHIREILSAEMIHRACLDAGLDSRYIFIVDSMDPLRRVYPFLSEEYEKYIGCPLAFI
;
A
#
# COMPACT_ATOMS: atom_id res chain seq x y z
N MET A 1 7.05 23.55 -8.52
CA MET A 1 6.74 22.80 -7.29
C MET A 1 5.67 21.78 -7.65
N HIS A 2 6.03 20.50 -7.66
CA HIS A 2 5.09 19.39 -7.87
C HIS A 2 4.28 19.17 -6.58
N TRP A 3 3.12 18.50 -6.66
CA TRP A 3 2.25 18.30 -5.49
C TRP A 3 2.90 17.46 -4.39
N ALA A 4 3.81 16.55 -4.77
CA ALA A 4 4.56 15.73 -3.82
C ALA A 4 5.57 16.59 -3.03
N ASP A 5 6.27 17.52 -3.70
CA ASP A 5 7.19 18.47 -3.06
C ASP A 5 6.46 19.35 -2.04
N PHE A 6 5.30 19.89 -2.44
CA PHE A 6 4.44 20.66 -1.54
C PHE A 6 4.02 19.83 -0.31
N THR A 7 3.71 18.56 -0.52
CA THR A 7 3.36 17.64 0.57
C THR A 7 4.53 17.41 1.50
N ALA A 8 5.74 17.19 0.98
CA ALA A 8 6.96 17.03 1.77
C ALA A 8 7.29 18.28 2.60
N GLU A 9 7.18 19.48 2.03
CA GLU A 9 7.36 20.73 2.76
C GLU A 9 6.36 20.88 3.91
N LYS A 10 5.08 20.54 3.64
CA LYS A 10 4.03 20.57 4.66
C LYS A 10 4.33 19.59 5.78
N LEU A 11 4.70 18.35 5.45
CA LEU A 11 5.09 17.32 6.42
C LEU A 11 6.29 17.75 7.25
N SER A 12 7.31 18.39 6.66
CA SER A 12 8.45 18.94 7.39
C SER A 12 8.01 19.96 8.44
N LYS A 13 7.07 20.86 8.09
CA LYS A 13 6.59 21.92 8.99
C LYS A 13 5.69 21.37 10.11
N GLU A 14 4.86 20.38 9.80
CA GLU A 14 3.83 19.86 10.72
C GLU A 14 4.30 18.68 11.58
N ARG A 15 5.21 17.85 11.06
CA ARG A 15 5.62 16.58 11.68
C ARG A 15 7.14 16.47 11.92
N GLY A 16 7.93 17.42 11.44
CA GLY A 16 9.38 17.44 11.62
C GLY A 16 10.12 16.48 10.67
N ASN A 17 11.31 16.05 11.08
CA ASN A 17 12.26 15.39 10.18
C ASN A 17 11.88 13.95 9.78
N ARG A 18 11.26 13.19 10.68
CA ARG A 18 11.00 11.76 10.48
C ARG A 18 9.63 11.49 9.89
N GLN A 19 9.59 10.83 8.74
CA GLN A 19 8.36 10.49 8.04
C GLN A 19 8.28 8.98 7.78
N VAL A 20 7.07 8.43 7.91
CA VAL A 20 6.77 7.06 7.48
C VAL A 20 5.57 7.12 6.54
N ALA A 21 5.80 6.77 5.28
CA ALA A 21 4.75 6.61 4.28
C ALA A 21 4.33 5.13 4.23
N CYS A 22 3.02 4.88 4.16
CA CYS A 22 2.47 3.54 4.06
C CYS A 22 1.49 3.45 2.90
N SER A 23 1.46 2.30 2.25
CA SER A 23 0.39 1.88 1.32
C SER A 23 0.16 0.39 1.48
N GLY A 24 -1.02 -0.11 1.12
CA GLY A 24 -1.37 -1.51 1.33
C GLY A 24 -2.10 -2.16 0.16
N ILE A 25 -2.11 -3.49 0.19
CA ILE A 25 -3.03 -4.28 -0.64
C ILE A 25 -3.42 -5.59 0.05
N THR A 26 -4.70 -5.92 -0.04
CA THR A 26 -5.16 -7.29 0.19
C THR A 26 -5.02 -8.09 -1.11
N PRO A 27 -4.26 -9.20 -1.16
CA PRO A 27 -4.08 -10.01 -2.36
C PRO A 27 -5.29 -10.91 -2.65
N SER A 28 -6.52 -10.41 -2.48
CA SER A 28 -7.75 -11.18 -2.65
C SER A 28 -8.34 -11.12 -4.07
N GLY A 29 -7.72 -10.40 -5.01
CA GLY A 29 -8.31 -10.17 -6.33
C GLY A 29 -7.30 -9.76 -7.39
N GLU A 30 -7.78 -9.55 -8.61
CA GLU A 30 -6.94 -9.08 -9.72
C GLU A 30 -6.37 -7.69 -9.44
N PHE A 31 -5.08 -7.51 -9.74
CA PHE A 31 -4.43 -6.21 -9.62
C PHE A 31 -4.85 -5.32 -10.78
N HIS A 32 -5.47 -4.17 -10.48
CA HIS A 32 -5.78 -3.14 -11.48
C HIS A 32 -5.02 -1.84 -11.21
N ILE A 33 -5.02 -0.93 -12.19
CA ILE A 33 -4.28 0.35 -12.14
C ILE A 33 -4.65 1.22 -10.93
N GLY A 34 -5.88 1.08 -10.44
CA GLY A 34 -6.34 1.71 -9.21
C GLY A 34 -5.53 1.34 -7.96
N HIS A 35 -5.09 0.09 -7.81
CA HIS A 35 -4.21 -0.33 -6.71
C HIS A 35 -2.85 0.36 -6.80
N ILE A 36 -2.32 0.48 -8.02
CA ILE A 36 -1.02 1.11 -8.28
C ILE A 36 -1.04 2.59 -7.90
N ARG A 37 -2.20 3.27 -8.00
CA ARG A 37 -2.32 4.68 -7.62
C ARG A 37 -1.93 4.94 -6.17
N GLU A 38 -2.34 4.08 -5.24
CA GLU A 38 -1.99 4.25 -3.82
C GLU A 38 -0.49 4.07 -3.60
N ILE A 39 0.07 2.98 -4.14
CA ILE A 39 1.49 2.65 -4.07
C ILE A 39 2.33 3.81 -4.61
N LEU A 40 2.04 4.27 -5.83
CA LEU A 40 2.79 5.36 -6.47
C LEU A 40 2.63 6.69 -5.72
N SER A 41 1.46 6.97 -5.15
CA SER A 41 1.25 8.22 -4.40
C SER A 41 2.10 8.26 -3.13
N ALA A 42 2.11 7.17 -2.36
CA ALA A 42 2.94 7.04 -1.16
C ALA A 42 4.44 7.10 -1.51
N GLU A 43 4.84 6.46 -2.60
CA GLU A 43 6.22 6.41 -3.08
C GLU A 43 6.71 7.79 -3.57
N MET A 44 5.89 8.53 -4.33
CA MET A 44 6.21 9.88 -4.77
C MET A 44 6.37 10.85 -3.60
N ILE A 45 5.53 10.75 -2.56
CA ILE A 45 5.67 11.57 -1.34
C ILE A 45 6.95 11.17 -0.59
N HIS A 46 7.23 9.87 -0.47
CA HIS A 46 8.46 9.38 0.16
C HIS A 46 9.70 9.95 -0.53
N ARG A 47 9.77 9.90 -1.87
CA ARG A 47 10.87 10.51 -2.65
C ARG A 47 10.96 12.01 -2.43
N ALA A 48 9.84 12.74 -2.50
CA ALA A 48 9.82 14.18 -2.26
C ALA A 48 10.31 14.54 -0.84
N CYS A 49 10.01 13.70 0.16
CA CYS A 49 10.57 13.87 1.51
C CYS A 49 12.10 13.69 1.52
N LEU A 50 12.63 12.67 0.84
CA LEU A 50 14.08 12.46 0.73
C LEU A 50 14.76 13.62 0.01
N ASP A 51 14.18 14.10 -1.10
CA ASP A 51 14.69 15.24 -1.86
C ASP A 51 14.68 16.54 -1.04
N ALA A 52 13.74 16.69 -0.11
CA ALA A 52 13.67 17.79 0.85
C ALA A 52 14.61 17.61 2.08
N GLY A 53 15.40 16.52 2.14
CA GLY A 53 16.35 16.25 3.22
C GLY A 53 15.72 15.64 4.48
N LEU A 54 14.48 15.14 4.41
CA LEU A 54 13.81 14.46 5.52
C LEU A 54 14.25 12.99 5.64
N ASP A 55 14.23 12.47 6.86
CA ASP A 55 14.40 11.04 7.14
C ASP A 55 13.07 10.32 6.88
N SER A 56 12.92 9.72 5.70
CA SER A 56 11.68 9.10 5.26
C SER A 56 11.84 7.59 5.09
N ARG A 57 10.85 6.81 5.57
CA ARG A 57 10.74 5.37 5.34
C ARG A 57 9.43 5.06 4.63
N TYR A 58 9.49 4.26 3.57
CA TYR A 58 8.30 3.74 2.91
C TYR A 58 8.05 2.28 3.30
N ILE A 59 6.79 1.97 3.64
CA ILE A 59 6.32 0.63 4.01
C ILE A 59 5.18 0.24 3.06
N PHE A 60 5.39 -0.85 2.33
CA PHE A 60 4.33 -1.50 1.57
C PHE A 60 3.79 -2.70 2.34
N ILE A 61 2.49 -2.69 2.62
CA ILE A 61 1.81 -3.70 3.43
C ILE A 61 1.06 -4.65 2.50
N VAL A 62 1.25 -5.94 2.71
CA VAL A 62 0.43 -6.97 2.08
C VAL A 62 -0.44 -7.60 3.16
N ASP A 63 -1.75 -7.37 3.10
CA ASP A 63 -2.71 -7.83 4.09
C ASP A 63 -3.07 -9.30 3.85
N SER A 64 -2.07 -10.18 3.91
CA SER A 64 -2.22 -11.62 3.69
C SER A 64 -3.00 -12.33 4.80
N MET A 65 -3.24 -11.66 5.93
CA MET A 65 -4.04 -12.21 7.03
C MET A 65 -5.55 -12.05 6.82
N ASP A 66 -5.97 -11.26 5.83
CA ASP A 66 -7.37 -11.18 5.46
C ASP A 66 -7.91 -12.55 5.01
N PRO A 67 -9.17 -12.89 5.33
CA PRO A 67 -9.74 -14.15 4.91
C PRO A 67 -10.13 -14.16 3.43
N LEU A 68 -10.04 -15.32 2.78
CA LEU A 68 -10.71 -15.54 1.50
C LEU A 68 -12.23 -15.37 1.68
N ARG A 69 -12.82 -14.35 1.05
CA ARG A 69 -14.24 -14.01 1.24
C ARG A 69 -15.20 -14.82 0.36
N ARG A 70 -14.72 -15.26 -0.80
CA ARG A 70 -15.44 -16.03 -1.81
C ARG A 70 -14.44 -16.66 -2.78
N VAL A 71 -14.88 -17.64 -3.55
CA VAL A 71 -14.13 -18.12 -4.72
C VAL A 71 -14.25 -17.05 -5.82
N TYR A 72 -13.11 -16.49 -6.24
CA TYR A 72 -13.06 -15.50 -7.32
C TYR A 72 -13.00 -16.20 -8.69
N PRO A 73 -13.38 -15.53 -9.79
CA PRO A 73 -13.41 -16.17 -11.12
C PRO A 73 -12.08 -16.78 -11.60
N PHE A 74 -10.96 -16.32 -11.06
CA PHE A 74 -9.62 -16.85 -11.38
C PHE A 74 -9.22 -18.06 -10.52
N LEU A 75 -10.03 -18.46 -9.54
CA LEU A 75 -9.78 -19.61 -8.66
C LEU A 75 -10.68 -20.79 -9.03
N SER A 76 -10.18 -22.01 -8.80
CA SER A 76 -10.97 -23.25 -8.91
C SER A 76 -12.03 -23.33 -7.81
N GLU A 77 -13.15 -24.03 -8.07
CA GLU A 77 -14.19 -24.32 -7.08
C GLU A 77 -13.65 -25.03 -5.84
N GLU A 78 -12.54 -25.77 -5.96
CA GLU A 78 -11.86 -26.43 -4.83
C GLU A 78 -11.44 -25.47 -3.70
N TYR A 79 -11.33 -24.17 -3.98
CA TYR A 79 -11.00 -23.14 -3.01
C TYR A 79 -12.16 -22.76 -2.07
N GLU A 80 -13.37 -23.27 -2.30
CA GLU A 80 -14.52 -23.03 -1.42
C GLU A 80 -14.26 -23.48 0.03
N LYS A 81 -13.48 -24.57 0.20
CA LYS A 81 -13.06 -25.08 1.51
C LYS A 81 -12.17 -24.13 2.30
N TYR A 82 -11.57 -23.13 1.65
CA TYR A 82 -10.69 -22.14 2.24
C TYR A 82 -11.39 -20.80 2.52
N ILE A 83 -12.70 -20.68 2.26
CA ILE A 83 -13.45 -19.48 2.63
C ILE A 83 -13.35 -19.27 4.15
N GLY A 84 -12.97 -18.07 4.56
CA GLY A 84 -12.71 -17.74 5.97
C GLY A 84 -11.27 -18.01 6.43
N CYS A 85 -10.46 -18.74 5.66
CA CYS A 85 -9.04 -18.92 5.96
C CYS A 85 -8.23 -17.69 5.53
N PRO A 86 -7.22 -17.27 6.32
CA PRO A 86 -6.28 -16.22 5.91
C PRO A 86 -5.59 -16.56 4.59
N LEU A 87 -5.46 -15.56 3.69
CA LEU A 87 -4.80 -15.71 2.40
C LEU A 87 -3.34 -16.22 2.53
N ALA A 88 -2.70 -16.00 3.67
CA ALA A 88 -1.34 -16.46 3.97
C ALA A 88 -1.20 -17.98 4.10
N PHE A 89 -2.31 -18.72 4.26
CA PHE A 89 -2.31 -20.16 4.56
C PHE A 89 -2.97 -21.02 3.49
N ILE A 90 -3.34 -20.43 2.36
CA ILE A 90 -4.09 -21.10 1.28
C ILE A 90 -3.30 -21.17 -0.02
#